data_AF-A0A6G7VC57-F1
#
_entry.id   AF-A0A6G7VC57-F1
#
_cell.length_a   1.000
_cell.length_b   1.000
_cell.length_c   1.000
_cell.angle_alpha   90.00
_cell.angle_beta   90.00
_cell.angle_gamma   90.00
#
_symmetry.space_group_name_H-M   'P 1'
#
loop_
_entity.id
_entity.type
_entity.pdbx_description
1 polymer ?
#
loop_
_entity_poly.entity_id
_entity_poly.type
_entity_poly.pdbx_seq_one_letter_code
_entity_poly.pdbx_strand_id
1 'polypeptide(L)' 'MITGIVGQAGWMGMQRGMEGVRQNASEIASIKQIEGSSVRDISAPLIDQSLNVRQVEASAKVLQSSVDRLDHLIDLRA' A
#
# COMPACT_ATOMS: atom_id res chain seq x y z
N MET A 1 -1.17 -1.10 -24.82
CA MET A 1 -1.28 0.15 -24.02
C MET A 1 -1.93 -0.05 -22.65
N ILE A 2 -2.96 -0.89 -22.49
CA ILE A 2 -3.65 -1.08 -21.19
C ILE A 2 -2.72 -1.63 -20.08
N THR A 3 -1.82 -2.58 -20.38
CA THR A 3 -0.94 -3.20 -19.39
C THR A 3 0.07 -2.24 -18.76
N GLY A 4 0.57 -1.25 -19.53
CA GLY A 4 1.51 -0.24 -19.01
C GLY A 4 0.85 0.73 -18.03
N ILE A 5 -0.42 1.09 -18.29
CA ILE A 5 -1.21 1.98 -17.42
C ILE A 5 -1.51 1.29 -16.09
N VAL A 6 -1.84 -0.01 -16.12
CA VAL A 6 -2.11 -0.81 -14.90
C VAL A 6 -0.85 -0.99 -14.05
N GLY A 7 0.30 -1.21 -14.70
CA GLY A 7 1.60 -1.28 -14.01
C GLY A 7 1.97 0.04 -13.32
N GLN A 8 1.81 1.17 -14.01
CA GLN A 8 2.05 2.49 -13.44
C GLN A 8 1.09 2.79 -12.28
N ALA A 9 -0.20 2.44 -12.41
CA ALA A 9 -1.19 2.63 -11.34
C ALA A 9 -0.85 1.81 -10.09
N GLY A 10 -0.43 0.55 -10.26
CA GLY A 10 0.05 -0.30 -9.16
C GLY A 10 1.29 0.28 -8.48
N TRP A 11 2.28 0.74 -9.26
CA TRP A 11 3.47 1.37 -8.69
C TRP A 11 3.16 2.63 -7.88
N MET A 12 2.35 3.53 -8.44
CA MET A 12 1.91 4.75 -7.74
C MET A 12 1.08 4.46 -6.49
N GLY A 13 0.27 3.40 -6.52
CA GLY A 13 -0.49 2.93 -5.36
C GLY A 13 0.41 2.44 -4.23
N MET A 14 1.44 1.65 -4.55
CA MET A 14 2.44 1.21 -3.56
C MET A 14 3.21 2.38 -2.96
N GLN A 15 3.69 3.32 -3.77
CA GLN A 15 4.42 4.48 -3.27
C GLN A 15 3.58 5.32 -2.30
N ARG A 16 2.32 5.61 -2.65
CA ARG A 16 1.40 6.36 -1.78
C ARG A 16 1.09 5.60 -0.49
N GLY A 17 0.83 4.30 -0.57
CA GLY A 17 0.58 3.48 0.61
C GLY A 17 1.80 3.43 1.54
N MET A 18 3.02 3.26 1.01
CA MET A 18 4.24 3.27 1.82
C MET A 18 4.49 4.61 2.50
N GLU A 19 4.24 5.72 1.81
CA GLU A 19 4.36 7.05 2.39
C GLU A 19 3.35 7.25 3.53
N GLY A 20 2.09 6.84 3.33
CA GLY A 20 1.07 6.86 4.38
C GLY A 20 1.42 5.99 5.58
N VAL A 21 1.97 4.78 5.38
CA VAL A 21 2.44 3.93 6.49
C VAL A 21 3.52 4.64 7.31
N ARG A 22 4.47 5.33 6.65
CA ARG A 22 5.54 6.08 7.31
C ARG A 22 5.00 7.26 8.12
N GLN A 23 4.09 8.03 7.54
CA GLN A 23 3.47 9.17 8.22
C GLN A 23 2.73 8.70 9.47
N ASN A 24 1.89 7.66 9.35
CA ASN A 24 1.13 7.14 10.48
C ASN A 24 2.04 6.53 11.56
N ALA A 25 3.12 5.87 11.17
CA ALA A 25 4.10 5.35 12.14
C ALA A 25 4.76 6.48 12.93
N SER A 26 5.08 7.60 12.28
CA SER A 26 5.64 8.79 12.93
C SER A 26 4.64 9.44 13.90
N GLU A 27 3.36 9.48 13.52
CA GLU A 27 2.28 10.01 14.34
C GLU A 27 2.04 9.13 15.58
N ILE A 28 1.96 7.80 15.40
CA ILE A 28 1.84 6.83 16.50
C ILE A 28 3.02 6.94 17.48
N ALA A 29 4.24 7.08 16.96
CA ALA A 29 5.43 7.24 17.80
C ALA A 29 5.38 8.55 18.61
N SER A 30 4.93 9.64 17.99
CA SER A 30 4.79 10.95 18.64
C SER A 30 3.72 10.94 19.73
N ILE A 31 2.58 10.29 19.47
CA ILE A 31 1.48 10.14 20.43
C ILE A 31 1.94 9.35 21.67
N LYS A 32 2.73 8.29 21.49
CA LYS A 32 3.31 7.53 22.62
C LYS A 32 4.27 8.35 23.48
N GLN A 33 4.89 9.37 22.91
CA GLN A 33 5.89 10.19 23.60
C GLN A 33 5.25 11.28 24.47
N ILE A 34 3.96 11.59 24.25
CA ILE A 34 3.18 12.53 25.04
C ILE A 34 2.48 11.74 26.16
N GLU A 35 3.00 11.83 27.39
CA GLU A 35 2.32 11.29 28.58
C GLU A 35 0.89 11.85 28.68
N GLY A 36 -0.11 10.96 28.60
CA GLY A 36 -1.54 11.33 28.72
C GLY A 36 -2.41 11.08 27.49
N SER A 37 -1.87 10.53 26.40
CA SER A 37 -2.66 10.12 25.23
C SER A 37 -3.74 9.09 25.59
N SER A 38 -4.97 9.33 25.17
CA SER A 38 -6.08 8.39 25.35
C SER A 38 -6.07 7.32 24.23
N VAL A 39 -6.64 6.14 24.51
CA VAL A 39 -6.82 5.06 23.51
C VAL A 39 -7.59 5.54 22.25
N ARG A 40 -8.40 6.60 22.38
CA ARG A 40 -9.11 7.21 21.25
C ARG A 40 -8.16 7.91 20.28
N ASP A 41 -7.11 8.54 20.79
CA ASP A 41 -6.15 9.32 20.00
C ASP A 41 -5.23 8.43 19.15
N ILE A 42 -4.94 7.21 19.61
CA ILE A 42 -4.12 6.26 18.85
C ILE A 42 -4.93 5.41 17.85
N SER A 43 -6.25 5.31 18.05
CA SER A 43 -7.09 4.42 17.24
C SER A 43 -7.21 4.86 15.78
N ALA A 44 -7.32 6.16 15.52
CA ALA A 44 -7.39 6.73 14.17
C ALA A 44 -6.12 6.44 13.34
N PRO A 45 -4.89 6.82 13.79
CA PRO A 45 -3.69 6.58 12.99
C PRO A 45 -3.38 5.08 12.80
N LEU A 46 -3.82 4.21 13.72
CA LEU A 46 -3.73 2.75 13.56
C LEU A 46 -4.66 2.22 12.46
N ILE A 47 -5.90 2.71 12.40
CA ILE A 47 -6.85 2.34 11.34
C ILE A 47 -6.30 2.80 9.99
N ASP A 48 -5.86 4.05 9.91
CA ASP A 48 -5.29 4.61 8.68
C ASP A 48 -4.01 3.85 8.28
N GLN A 49 -3.21 3.39 9.25
CA GLN A 49 -2.01 2.61 8.96
C GLN A 49 -2.38 1.27 8.33
N SER A 50 -3.42 0.60 8.85
CA SER A 50 -3.95 -0.63 8.28
C SER A 50 -4.48 -0.43 6.86
N LEU A 51 -5.18 0.68 6.60
CA LEU A 51 -5.65 1.03 5.26
C LEU A 51 -4.48 1.25 4.28
N ASN A 52 -3.45 1.96 4.71
CA ASN A 52 -2.25 2.20 3.90
C ASN A 52 -1.47 0.90 3.61
N VAL A 53 -1.36 -0.02 4.56
CA VAL A 53 -0.79 -1.36 4.32
C VAL A 53 -1.60 -2.13 3.28
N ARG A 54 -2.93 -2.17 3.42
CA ARG A 54 -3.82 -2.84 2.45
C ARG A 54 -3.71 -2.23 1.05
N GLN A 55 -3.50 -0.91 0.95
CA GLN A 55 -3.28 -0.24 -0.32
C GLN A 55 -1.99 -0.72 -0.99
N VAL A 56 -0.90 -0.90 -0.24
CA VAL A 56 0.36 -1.46 -0.76
C VAL A 56 0.14 -2.90 -1.24
N GLU A 57 -0.49 -3.75 -0.43
CA GLU A 57 -0.77 -5.15 -0.76
C GLU A 57 -1.64 -5.29 -2.01
N ALA A 58 -2.72 -4.51 -2.10
CA ALA A 58 -3.59 -4.50 -3.27
C ALA A 58 -2.82 -4.07 -4.53
N SER A 59 -1.96 -3.05 -4.39
CA SER A 59 -1.17 -2.53 -5.50
C SER A 59 -0.09 -3.53 -5.96
N ALA A 60 0.53 -4.25 -5.03
CA ALA A 60 1.43 -5.36 -5.32
C ALA A 60 0.69 -6.50 -6.05
N LYS A 61 -0.54 -6.82 -5.64
CA LYS A 61 -1.37 -7.85 -6.31
C LYS A 61 -1.73 -7.46 -7.74
N VAL A 62 -1.99 -6.18 -8.00
CA VAL A 62 -2.23 -5.66 -9.36
C VAL A 62 -0.99 -5.86 -10.26
N LEU A 63 0.20 -5.57 -9.73
CA LEU A 63 1.46 -5.81 -10.44
C LEU A 63 1.69 -7.29 -10.72
N GLN A 64 1.53 -8.15 -9.70
CA GLN A 64 1.65 -9.59 -9.86
C GLN A 64 0.70 -10.12 -10.93
N SER A 65 -0.58 -9.71 -10.87
CA SER A 65 -1.58 -10.13 -11.86
C SER A 65 -1.26 -9.65 -13.28
N SER A 66 -0.50 -8.57 -13.41
CA SER A 66 -0.03 -8.07 -14.71
C SER A 66 1.12 -8.92 -15.26
N VAL A 67 2.04 -9.36 -14.39
CA VAL A 67 3.12 -10.29 -14.74
C VAL A 67 2.56 -11.67 -15.10
N ASP A 68 1.71 -12.25 -14.27
CA ASP A 68 1.12 -13.58 -14.50
C ASP A 68 0.39 -13.66 -15.86
N ARG A 69 -0.28 -12.57 -16.25
CA ARG A 69 -0.95 -12.49 -17.57
C ARG A 69 0.05 -12.42 -18.72
N LEU A 70 1.18 -11.73 -18.54
CA LEU A 70 2.22 -11.66 -19.57
C LEU A 70 2.87 -13.03 -19.77
N ASP A 71 3.20 -13.72 -18.67
CA ASP A 71 3.75 -15.07 -18.72
C ASP A 71 2.79 -16.03 -19.43
N HIS A 72 1.50 -16.00 -19.09
CA HIS A 72 0.50 -16.81 -19.78
C HIS A 72 0.38 -16.47 -21.28
N LEU A 73 0.58 -15.21 -21.68
CA LEU A 73 0.58 -14.85 -23.10
C LEU A 73 1.84 -15.35 -23.83
N ILE A 74 2.98 -15.43 -23.15
CA ILE A 74 4.22 -16.00 -23.67
C ILE A 74 4.05 -17.52 -23.84
N ASP A 75 3.52 -18.21 -22.84
CA ASP A 75 3.28 -19.66 -22.89
C ASP A 75 2.34 -20.07 -24.03
N LEU A 76 1.33 -19.25 -24.36
CA LEU A 76 0.44 -19.51 -25.50
C LEU A 76 1.10 -19.34 -26.87
N ARG A 77 2.23 -18.63 -26.93
CA ARG A 77 2.96 -18.32 -28.18
C ARG A 77 4.20 -19.19 -28.38
N ALA A 78 4.68 -19.85 -27.34
CA ALA A 78 5.76 -20.84 -27.38
C ALA A 78 5.27 -22.18 -27.93
#